data_AF-A0A5K0WHF0-F1
#
_entry.id   AF-A0A5K0WHF0-F1
#
_cell.length_a   1.000
_cell.length_b   1.000
_cell.length_c   1.000
_cell.angle_alpha   90.00
_cell.angle_beta   90.00
_cell.angle_gamma   90.00
#
_symmetry.space_group_name_H-M   'P 1'
#
loop_
_entity.id
_entity.type
_entity.pdbx_description
1 polymer ?
#
loop_
_entity_poly.entity_id
_entity_poly.type
_entity_poly.pdbx_seq_one_letter_code
_entity_poly.pdbx_strand_id
1 'polypeptide(L)' 'VWFMHCHLEVHTGWEGLKTAWVVLDGQKPDQKLPPPPSAPPKC' A
#
# COMPACT_ATOMS: atom_id res chain seq x y z
N VAL A 1 0.80 2.03 -3.13
CA VAL A 1 -0.12 0.92 -2.77
C VAL A 1 -0.89 1.34 -1.53
N TRP A 2 -2.20 1.09 -1.49
CA TRP A 2 -3.06 1.38 -0.34
C TRP A 2 -3.50 0.07 0.31
N PHE A 3 -3.31 -0.06 1.62
CA PHE A 3 -3.74 -1.22 2.37
C PHE A 3 -5.10 -0.95 3.00
N MET A 4 -6.07 -1.81 2.71
CA MET A 4 -7.43 -1.74 3.23
C MET A 4 -7.69 -3.02 4.01
N HIS A 5 -7.99 -2.90 5.29
CA HIS A 5 -8.19 -4.06 6.15
C HIS A 5 -9.16 -3.76 7.28
N CYS A 6 -9.69 -4.81 7.90
CA CYS A 6 -10.40 -4.66 9.17
C CYS A 6 -9.41 -4.18 10.24
N HIS A 7 -9.75 -3.17 11.04
CA HIS A 7 -8.87 -2.69 12.11
C HIS A 7 -8.73 -3.66 13.29
N LEU A 8 -9.48 -4.75 13.30
CA LEU A 8 -9.34 -5.79 14.31
C LEU A 8 -8.23 -6.76 13.90
N GLU A 9 -7.12 -6.77 14.64
CA GLU A 9 -5.91 -7.51 14.25
C GLU A 9 -6.10 -9.02 14.09
N VAL A 10 -7.02 -9.64 14.83
CA VAL A 10 -7.34 -11.06 14.62
C VAL A 10 -7.88 -11.33 13.21
N HIS A 11 -8.58 -10.35 12.62
CA HIS A 11 -9.12 -10.43 11.27
C HIS A 11 -8.09 -10.09 10.18
N THR A 12 -7.02 -9.34 10.48
CA THR A 12 -5.95 -9.00 9.49
C THR A 12 -4.92 -10.10 9.33
N GLY A 13 -4.69 -10.88 10.40
CA GLY A 13 -3.71 -11.94 10.46
C GLY A 13 -4.14 -13.17 9.67
N TRP A 14 -4.63 -14.16 10.40
CA TRP A 14 -4.90 -15.50 9.88
C TRP A 14 -6.31 -15.67 9.29
N GLU A 15 -7.29 -14.87 9.72
CA GLU A 15 -8.68 -14.95 9.24
C GLU A 15 -8.96 -14.13 7.96
N GLY A 16 -8.00 -13.30 7.52
CA GLY A 16 -7.90 -12.91 6.10
C GLY A 16 -8.69 -11.70 5.60
N LEU A 17 -9.18 -10.80 6.44
CA LEU A 17 -9.87 -9.56 6.03
C LEU A 17 -8.88 -8.42 5.73
N LYS A 18 -8.09 -8.60 4.68
CA LYS A 18 -7.18 -7.60 4.15
C LYS A 18 -7.11 -7.62 2.62
N THR A 19 -6.98 -6.45 2.02
CA THR A 19 -6.78 -6.27 0.58
C THR A 19 -5.86 -5.07 0.34
N ALA A 20 -5.29 -4.99 -0.85
CA ALA A 20 -4.45 -3.87 -1.25
C ALA A 20 -4.87 -3.37 -2.62
N TRP A 21 -4.90 -2.05 -2.77
CA TRP A 21 -5.21 -1.39 -4.04
C TRP A 21 -3.95 -0.76 -4.60
N VAL A 22 -3.72 -0.97 -5.89
CA VAL A 22 -2.69 -0.26 -6.64
C VAL A 22 -3.36 0.94 -7.31
N VAL A 23 -3.08 2.13 -6.79
CA VAL A 23 -3.46 3.38 -7.43
C VAL A 23 -2.32 3.76 -8.36
N LEU A 24 -2.62 3.83 -9.65
CA LEU A 24 -1.66 4.21 -10.69
C LEU A 24 -1.47 5.73 -10.72
N ASP A 25 -0.31 6.15 -11.23
CA ASP A 25 0.02 7.56 -11.41
C ASP A 25 -0.94 8.26 -12.38
N GLY A 26 -1.29 9.51 -12.04
CA GLY A 26 -2.08 10.38 -12.91
C GLY A 26 -1.24 11.09 -13.98
N GLN A 27 -1.89 11.96 -14.76
CA GLN A 27 -1.23 12.68 -15.86
C GLN A 27 -0.40 13.87 -15.36
N LYS A 28 -0.83 14.54 -14.28
CA LYS A 28 -0.16 15.73 -13.77
C LYS A 28 0.97 15.37 -12.80
N PRO A 29 2.02 16.21 -12.67
CA PRO A 29 3.15 15.93 -11.78
C PRO A 29 2.76 15.75 -10.31
N ASP A 30 1.73 16.43 -9.83
CA ASP A 30 1.19 16.34 -8.47
C ASP A 30 0.39 15.04 -8.21
N GLN A 31 0.10 14.27 -9.25
CA GLN A 31 -0.62 12.99 -9.18
C GLN A 31 0.32 11.79 -9.31
N LYS A 32 1.64 12.00 -9.18
CA LYS A 32 2.66 10.96 -9.27
C LYS A 32 3.36 10.77 -7.94
N LEU A 33 3.72 9.52 -7.65
CA LEU A 33 4.52 9.23 -6.46
C LEU A 33 5.98 9.70 -6.64
N PRO A 34 6.64 10.17 -5.57
CA PRO A 34 8.07 10.41 -5.59
C PRO A 34 8.85 9.09 -5.77
N PRO A 35 10.09 9.16 -6.29
CA PRO A 35 10.93 7.97 -6.43
C PRO A 35 11.20 7.30 -5.07
N PRO A 36 11.40 5.98 -5.04
CA PRO A 36 11.68 5.26 -3.80
C PRO A 36 13.00 5.73 -3.17
N PRO A 37 13.14 5.64 -1.83
CA PRO A 37 14.38 5.97 -1.13
C PRO A 37 15.55 5.10 -1.63
N SER A 38 16.77 5.64 -1.61
CA SER A 38 17.96 4.93 -2.14
C SER A 38 18.34 3.65 -1.40
N ALA A 39 17.89 3.47 -0.15
CA ALA A 39 18.20 2.31 0.67
C ALA A 39 16.93 1.73 1.33
N PRO A 40 16.08 1.02 0.56
CA PRO A 40 14.94 0.32 1.13
C PRO A 40 15.39 -0.91 1.93
N PRO A 41 14.62 -1.35 2.95
CA PRO A 41 14.84 -2.63 3.58
C PRO A 41 14.72 -3.77 2.55
N LYS A 42 15.42 -4.88 2.78
CA LYS A 42 15.33 -6.06 1.92
C LYS A 42 13.92 -6.65 1.97
N CYS A 43 13.42 -7.09 0.83
CA CYS A 43 12.13 -7.77 0.67
C CYS A 43 12.15 -9.18 1.25
#